data_AF-A0AAD3D3D5-F1
#
_entry.id   AF-A0AAD3D3D5-F1
#
_cell.length_a   1.000
_cell.length_b   1.000
_cell.length_c   1.000
_cell.angle_alpha   90.00
_cell.angle_beta   90.00
_cell.angle_gamma   90.00
#
_symmetry.space_group_name_H-M   'P 1'
#
loop_
_entity.id
_entity.type
_entity.pdbx_description
1 polymer ?
#
loop_
_entity_poly.entity_id
_entity_poly.type
_entity_poly.pdbx_seq_one_letter_code
_entity_poly.pdbx_strand_id
1 'polypeptide(L)'
;MGNSTSQDAALSVEAMLAMLELLELRVQRTSTSKEERRMAVMIAAVLVVGFCAALRGGEIMLVEATEFCRRIDAGRVESTQHVLVPLMGRFKNEIGERNVLLALVAVTKSGIQIRKWLDRLAMILRLEGRDVGDPSPAICDENGYVLSTKVLEKELHGLLKILQEKGVVPEGLSVESEFHVYRSLRRGATARATNMQLSQVVIDTNNRWRSMQTSRGKKNLPMSQLYLDIRVALPARLAFSAAM
;
A
#
# COMPACT_ATOMS: atom_id res chain seq x y z
N MET A 1 31.40 -12.39 -18.17
CA MET A 1 30.65 -11.12 -18.11
C MET A 1 29.79 -11.17 -16.86
N GLY A 2 30.11 -10.36 -15.84
CA GLY A 2 29.36 -10.36 -14.59
C GLY A 2 27.98 -9.74 -14.79
N ASN A 3 26.93 -10.39 -14.31
CA ASN A 3 25.57 -9.84 -14.34
C ASN A 3 25.54 -8.57 -13.49
N SER A 4 25.55 -7.40 -14.13
CA SER A 4 25.24 -6.13 -13.47
C SER A 4 23.77 -6.17 -13.05
N THR A 5 23.53 -6.44 -11.77
CA THR A 5 22.19 -6.37 -11.20
C THR A 5 21.95 -4.92 -10.80
N SER A 6 21.30 -4.13 -11.65
CA SER A 6 20.79 -2.82 -11.24
C SER A 6 19.58 -3.04 -10.33
N GLN A 7 19.61 -2.46 -9.13
CA GLN A 7 18.52 -2.60 -8.17
C GLN A 7 17.72 -1.30 -8.12
N ASP A 8 16.39 -1.36 -8.25
CA ASP A 8 15.55 -0.14 -8.29
C ASP A 8 15.74 0.75 -7.04
N ALA A 9 15.98 2.04 -7.20
CA ALA A 9 16.11 3.01 -6.13
C ALA A 9 14.99 2.91 -5.07
N ALA A 10 15.36 3.08 -3.80
CA ALA A 10 14.42 3.13 -2.69
C ALA A 10 13.69 4.48 -2.70
N LEU A 11 12.36 4.44 -2.60
CA LEU A 11 11.58 5.67 -2.46
C LEU A 11 11.76 6.25 -1.05
N SER A 12 12.24 7.49 -0.93
CA SER A 12 12.35 8.14 0.37
C SER A 12 10.96 8.58 0.88
N VAL A 13 10.84 8.77 2.20
CA VAL A 13 9.60 9.26 2.79
C VAL A 13 9.33 10.72 2.43
N GLU A 14 10.38 11.52 2.23
CA GLU A 14 10.28 12.91 1.78
C GLU A 14 9.68 12.96 0.37
N ALA A 15 10.16 12.10 -0.54
CA ALA A 15 9.58 11.95 -1.87
C ALA A 15 8.13 11.44 -1.79
N MET A 16 7.85 10.48 -0.91
CA MET A 16 6.51 9.96 -0.68
C MET A 16 5.52 11.06 -0.26
N LEU A 17 5.87 11.88 0.74
CA LEU A 17 5.04 13.00 1.18
C LEU A 17 4.83 14.04 0.06
N ALA A 18 5.91 14.42 -0.63
CA ALA A 18 5.84 15.39 -1.73
C ALA A 18 4.98 14.88 -2.90
N MET A 19 5.02 13.58 -3.22
CA MET A 19 4.12 12.98 -4.21
C MET A 19 2.65 13.03 -3.76
N LEU A 20 2.37 12.74 -2.49
CA LEU A 20 1.01 12.85 -1.96
C LEU A 20 0.48 14.28 -1.98
N GLU A 21 1.34 15.28 -1.77
CA GLU A 21 0.97 16.70 -1.93
C GLU A 21 0.63 17.03 -3.38
N LEU A 22 1.42 16.56 -4.35
CA LEU A 22 1.10 16.72 -5.77
C LEU A 22 -0.25 16.08 -6.14
N LEU A 23 -0.53 14.89 -5.61
CA LEU A 23 -1.82 14.21 -5.82
C LEU A 23 -2.96 14.95 -5.13
N GLU A 24 -2.74 15.52 -3.94
CA GLU A 24 -3.72 16.35 -3.25
C GLU A 24 -4.09 17.58 -4.10
N LEU A 25 -3.09 18.26 -4.67
CA LEU A 25 -3.31 19.38 -5.57
C LEU A 25 -4.13 18.97 -6.79
N ARG A 26 -3.86 17.81 -7.40
CA ARG A 26 -4.68 17.27 -8.51
C ARG A 26 -6.13 17.04 -8.07
N VAL A 27 -6.35 16.44 -6.89
CA VAL A 27 -7.71 16.18 -6.39
C VAL A 27 -8.48 17.48 -6.11
N GLN A 28 -7.82 18.49 -5.54
CA GLN A 28 -8.44 19.75 -5.15
C GLN A 28 -8.67 20.73 -6.30
N ARG A 29 -7.91 20.61 -7.40
CA ARG A 29 -8.00 21.55 -8.52
C ARG A 29 -9.38 21.49 -9.18
N THR A 30 -10.04 22.64 -9.30
CA THR A 30 -11.36 22.73 -9.95
C THR A 30 -11.32 22.27 -11.41
N SER A 31 -10.22 22.56 -12.11
CA SER A 31 -10.02 22.21 -13.52
C SER A 31 -9.75 20.73 -13.79
N THR A 32 -9.46 19.92 -12.77
CA THR A 32 -9.16 18.49 -12.93
C THR A 32 -10.43 17.70 -13.21
N SER A 33 -10.40 16.82 -14.22
CA SER A 33 -11.54 15.99 -14.61
C SER A 33 -11.89 14.95 -13.53
N LYS A 34 -13.08 14.35 -13.60
CA LYS A 34 -13.47 13.30 -12.64
C LYS A 34 -12.55 12.08 -12.73
N GLU A 35 -12.18 11.70 -13.95
CA GLU A 35 -11.32 10.57 -14.27
C GLU A 35 -9.90 10.80 -13.73
N GLU A 36 -9.38 12.02 -13.89
CA GLU A 36 -8.06 12.38 -13.37
C GLU A 36 -8.06 12.44 -11.83
N ARG A 37 -9.12 12.98 -11.20
CA ARG A 37 -9.27 12.93 -9.73
C ARG A 37 -9.36 11.50 -9.21
N ARG A 38 -10.11 10.65 -9.90
CA ARG A 38 -10.24 9.22 -9.58
C ARG A 38 -8.88 8.53 -9.65
N MET A 39 -8.14 8.73 -10.74
CA MET A 39 -6.81 8.18 -10.91
C MET A 39 -5.87 8.67 -9.80
N ALA A 40 -5.88 9.97 -9.48
CA ALA A 40 -5.04 10.52 -8.42
C ALA A 40 -5.30 9.85 -7.06
N VAL A 41 -6.56 9.60 -6.70
CA VAL A 41 -6.92 8.88 -5.47
C VAL A 41 -6.47 7.42 -5.52
N MET A 42 -6.65 6.72 -6.64
CA MET A 42 -6.20 5.33 -6.82
C MET A 42 -4.68 5.21 -6.68
N ILE A 43 -3.92 6.10 -7.33
CA ILE A 43 -2.47 6.15 -7.22
C ILE A 43 -2.05 6.47 -5.79
N ALA A 44 -2.69 7.44 -5.13
CA ALA A 44 -2.39 7.73 -3.74
C ALA A 44 -2.64 6.52 -2.83
N ALA A 45 -3.72 5.78 -3.04
CA ALA A 45 -4.02 4.54 -2.31
C ALA A 45 -2.94 3.47 -2.51
N VAL A 46 -2.48 3.27 -3.76
CA VAL A 46 -1.38 2.35 -4.10
C VAL A 46 -0.10 2.77 -3.38
N LEU A 47 0.25 4.06 -3.41
CA LEU A 47 1.45 4.57 -2.76
C LEU A 47 1.37 4.37 -1.24
N VAL A 48 0.28 4.80 -0.58
CA VAL A 48 0.18 4.74 0.89
C VAL A 48 0.13 3.31 1.41
N VAL A 49 -0.65 2.41 0.80
CA VAL A 49 -0.74 1.02 1.27
C VAL A 49 0.53 0.26 0.89
N GLY A 50 1.02 0.44 -0.34
CA GLY A 50 2.24 -0.23 -0.82
C GLY A 50 3.47 0.13 0.02
N PHE A 51 3.63 1.41 0.35
CA PHE A 51 4.71 1.87 1.23
C PHE A 51 4.44 1.45 2.69
N CYS A 52 3.28 1.78 3.26
CA CYS A 52 3.08 1.66 4.71
C CYS A 52 2.87 0.22 5.19
N ALA A 53 2.50 -0.70 4.31
CA ALA A 53 2.49 -2.14 4.60
C ALA A 53 3.71 -2.88 4.02
N ALA A 54 4.58 -2.19 3.28
CA ALA A 54 5.73 -2.74 2.56
C ALA A 54 5.36 -3.95 1.67
N LEU A 55 4.27 -3.88 0.92
CA LEU A 55 3.76 -5.01 0.11
C LEU A 55 4.75 -5.46 -0.97
N ARG A 56 4.69 -6.74 -1.35
CA ARG A 56 5.56 -7.34 -2.38
C ARG A 56 4.85 -7.43 -3.72
N GLY A 57 5.52 -6.99 -4.77
CA GLY A 57 5.00 -7.14 -6.13
C GLY A 57 3.59 -6.55 -6.26
N GLY A 58 2.74 -7.21 -7.03
CA GLY A 58 1.35 -6.79 -7.26
C GLY A 58 0.38 -7.08 -6.11
N GLU A 59 0.83 -7.39 -4.88
CA GLU A 59 -0.07 -7.66 -3.74
C GLU A 59 -1.04 -6.50 -3.47
N ILE A 60 -0.60 -5.26 -3.68
CA ILE A 60 -1.46 -4.07 -3.57
C ILE A 60 -2.66 -4.12 -4.53
N MET A 61 -2.52 -4.83 -5.66
CA MET A 61 -3.58 -4.98 -6.64
C MET A 61 -4.65 -5.98 -6.22
N LEU A 62 -4.41 -6.70 -5.12
CA LEU A 62 -5.35 -7.65 -4.54
C LEU A 62 -6.29 -7.00 -3.53
N VAL A 63 -6.22 -5.68 -3.26
CA VAL A 63 -7.17 -5.06 -2.32
C VAL A 63 -8.61 -5.30 -2.80
N GLU A 64 -9.44 -5.88 -1.94
CA GLU A 64 -10.82 -6.29 -2.27
C GLU A 64 -11.79 -5.15 -1.92
N ALA A 65 -12.55 -4.66 -2.91
CA ALA A 65 -13.36 -3.45 -2.80
C ALA A 65 -14.52 -3.59 -1.81
N THR A 66 -15.27 -4.69 -1.85
CA THR A 66 -16.50 -4.89 -1.09
C THR A 66 -16.23 -4.98 0.41
N GLU A 67 -15.31 -5.83 0.82
CA GLU A 67 -14.87 -5.98 2.21
C GLU A 67 -14.14 -4.72 2.70
N PHE A 68 -13.35 -4.08 1.83
CA PHE A 68 -12.67 -2.83 2.18
C PHE A 68 -13.70 -1.75 2.52
N CYS A 69 -14.71 -1.54 1.67
CA CYS A 69 -15.78 -0.57 1.90
C CYS A 69 -16.63 -0.92 3.12
N ARG A 70 -16.86 -2.21 3.40
CA ARG A 70 -17.59 -2.68 4.60
C ARG A 70 -16.83 -2.40 5.89
N ARG A 71 -15.50 -2.49 5.86
CA ARG A 71 -14.63 -2.35 7.04
C ARG A 71 -13.96 -0.99 7.15
N ILE A 72 -14.21 -0.07 6.23
CA ILE A 72 -13.46 1.19 6.15
C ILE A 72 -13.52 2.01 7.44
N ASP A 73 -14.64 1.92 8.17
CA ASP A 73 -14.85 2.63 9.44
C ASP A 73 -14.36 1.85 10.67
N ALA A 74 -13.91 0.60 10.49
CA ALA A 74 -13.29 -0.16 11.57
C ALA A 74 -12.00 0.53 12.03
N GLY A 75 -11.84 0.67 13.34
CA GLY A 75 -10.68 1.35 13.92
C GLY A 75 -10.81 2.87 14.00
N ARG A 76 -11.90 3.49 13.55
CA ARG A 76 -12.06 4.96 13.57
C ARG A 76 -12.21 5.54 14.99
N VAL A 77 -12.82 4.80 15.91
CA VAL A 77 -13.07 5.22 17.31
C VAL A 77 -12.11 4.60 18.32
N GLU A 78 -11.11 3.86 17.83
CA GLU A 78 -10.10 3.22 18.68
C GLU A 78 -9.06 4.22 19.16
N SER A 79 -8.42 3.94 20.30
CA SER A 79 -7.36 4.78 20.86
C SER A 79 -6.21 5.02 19.87
N THR A 80 -5.84 3.99 19.11
CA THR A 80 -4.98 4.09 17.93
C THR A 80 -5.85 3.93 16.70
N GLN A 81 -6.22 5.06 16.10
CA GLN A 81 -7.00 5.08 14.88
C GLN A 81 -6.27 4.35 13.76
N HIS A 82 -6.99 3.49 13.05
CA HIS A 82 -6.42 2.67 11.98
C HIS A 82 -7.46 2.35 10.91
N VAL A 83 -6.98 1.80 9.79
CA VAL A 83 -7.78 1.33 8.67
C VAL A 83 -7.44 -0.13 8.40
N LEU A 84 -8.47 -0.91 8.11
CA LEU A 84 -8.32 -2.31 7.71
C LEU A 84 -8.33 -2.41 6.19
N VAL A 85 -7.29 -3.03 5.62
CA VAL A 85 -7.15 -3.23 4.17
C VAL A 85 -7.18 -4.74 3.88
N PRO A 86 -8.32 -5.28 3.40
CA PRO A 86 -8.45 -6.67 3.01
C PRO A 86 -7.81 -6.91 1.63
N LEU A 87 -6.95 -7.91 1.53
CA LEU A 87 -6.42 -8.43 0.27
C LEU A 87 -7.15 -9.73 -0.10
N MET A 88 -7.56 -9.84 -1.35
CA MET A 88 -8.04 -11.05 -2.00
C MET A 88 -6.96 -12.13 -1.89
N GLY A 89 -7.32 -13.29 -1.35
CA GLY A 89 -6.39 -14.39 -1.22
C GLY A 89 -7.04 -15.66 -0.70
N ARG A 90 -6.48 -16.82 -1.11
CA ARG A 90 -6.82 -18.12 -0.54
C ARG A 90 -5.87 -18.43 0.62
N PHE A 91 -6.40 -18.73 1.80
CA PHE A 91 -5.65 -19.51 2.78
C PHE A 91 -5.64 -20.97 2.28
N LYS A 92 -4.48 -21.47 1.85
CA LYS A 92 -4.34 -22.92 1.62
C LYS A 92 -4.60 -23.62 2.96
N ASN A 93 -5.59 -24.51 2.98
CA ASN A 93 -6.06 -25.33 4.12
C ASN A 93 -7.11 -24.70 5.07
N GLU A 94 -7.77 -23.60 4.69
CA GLU A 94 -9.05 -23.21 5.32
C GLU A 94 -10.15 -23.28 4.26
N ILE A 95 -11.25 -23.98 4.55
CA ILE A 95 -12.41 -24.03 3.67
C ILE A 95 -13.04 -22.62 3.68
N GLY A 96 -12.99 -21.94 2.54
CA GLY A 96 -13.53 -20.60 2.32
C GLY A 96 -12.48 -19.59 1.87
N GLU A 97 -12.87 -18.69 0.98
CA GLU A 97 -12.11 -17.48 0.69
C GLU A 97 -12.12 -16.61 1.94
N ARG A 98 -10.94 -16.34 2.50
CA ARG A 98 -10.79 -15.44 3.65
C ARG A 98 -9.76 -14.40 3.25
N ASN A 99 -10.23 -13.15 3.14
CA ASN A 99 -9.39 -12.00 2.85
C ASN A 99 -8.28 -11.87 3.91
N VAL A 100 -7.05 -11.57 3.48
CA VAL A 100 -5.95 -11.23 4.40
C VAL A 100 -6.14 -9.80 4.85
N LEU A 101 -6.22 -9.59 6.16
CA LEU A 101 -6.49 -8.26 6.71
C LEU A 101 -5.20 -7.58 7.18
N LEU A 102 -4.80 -6.51 6.49
CA LEU A 102 -3.78 -5.58 6.92
C LEU A 102 -4.41 -4.51 7.82
N ALA A 103 -3.69 -4.08 8.86
CA ALA A 103 -4.08 -2.95 9.69
C ALA A 103 -3.00 -1.87 9.58
N LEU A 104 -3.41 -0.66 9.18
CA LEU A 104 -2.52 0.49 9.00
C LEU A 104 -3.00 1.64 9.88
N VAL A 105 -2.11 2.34 10.56
CA VAL A 105 -2.49 3.53 11.34
C VAL A 105 -3.17 4.58 10.45
N ALA A 106 -4.03 5.41 11.04
CA ALA A 106 -4.72 6.46 10.30
C ALA A 106 -3.74 7.52 9.76
N VAL A 107 -2.75 7.88 10.57
CA VAL A 107 -1.66 8.81 10.23
C VAL A 107 -0.36 8.25 10.80
N THR A 108 0.69 8.25 9.99
CA THR A 108 2.02 7.75 10.38
C THR A 108 2.83 8.84 11.11
N LYS A 109 3.96 8.48 11.73
CA LYS A 109 4.85 9.44 12.39
C LYS A 109 5.46 10.47 11.43
N SER A 110 5.68 10.13 10.16
CA SER A 110 6.08 11.12 9.13
C SER A 110 4.96 12.05 8.69
N GLY A 111 3.70 11.74 9.02
CA GLY A 111 2.54 12.51 8.56
C GLY A 111 1.87 11.95 7.30
N ILE A 112 2.15 10.71 6.88
CA ILE A 112 1.40 10.09 5.78
C ILE A 112 -0.05 9.87 6.25
N GLN A 113 -0.99 10.59 5.63
CA GLN A 113 -2.42 10.54 5.95
C GLN A 113 -3.11 9.35 5.28
N ILE A 114 -2.81 8.12 5.74
CA ILE A 114 -3.33 6.87 5.17
C ILE A 114 -4.87 6.88 5.15
N ARG A 115 -5.49 7.22 6.28
CA ARG A 115 -6.95 7.25 6.43
C ARG A 115 -7.63 8.14 5.39
N LYS A 116 -7.10 9.35 5.18
CA LYS A 116 -7.63 10.34 4.24
C LYS A 116 -7.74 9.76 2.83
N TRP A 117 -6.66 9.15 2.34
CA TRP A 117 -6.62 8.59 0.98
C TRP A 117 -7.52 7.36 0.84
N LEU A 118 -7.56 6.52 1.87
CA LEU A 118 -8.44 5.34 1.88
C LEU A 118 -9.93 5.70 2.04
N ASP A 119 -10.26 6.81 2.73
CA ASP A 119 -11.64 7.33 2.80
C ASP A 119 -12.11 7.79 1.42
N ARG A 120 -11.25 8.51 0.69
CA ARG A 120 -11.53 8.93 -0.69
C ARG A 120 -11.69 7.74 -1.63
N LEU A 121 -10.82 6.73 -1.50
CA LEU A 121 -10.94 5.50 -2.29
C LEU A 121 -12.29 4.82 -2.03
N ALA A 122 -12.65 4.61 -0.77
CA ALA A 122 -13.93 3.99 -0.43
C ALA A 122 -15.13 4.80 -0.94
N MET A 123 -15.06 6.14 -0.87
CA MET A 123 -16.10 7.01 -1.44
C MET A 123 -16.25 6.79 -2.95
N ILE A 124 -15.15 6.73 -3.70
CA ILE A 124 -15.17 6.45 -5.15
C ILE A 124 -15.78 5.08 -5.43
N LEU A 125 -15.33 4.04 -4.72
CA LEU A 125 -15.82 2.67 -4.92
C LEU A 125 -17.33 2.56 -4.65
N ARG A 126 -17.82 3.22 -3.59
CA ARG A 126 -19.27 3.29 -3.28
C ARG A 126 -20.06 4.02 -4.35
N LEU A 127 -19.55 5.15 -4.86
CA LEU A 127 -20.19 5.89 -5.96
C LEU A 127 -20.25 5.08 -7.26
N GLU A 128 -19.30 4.16 -7.45
CA GLU A 128 -19.25 3.23 -8.59
C GLU A 128 -20.04 1.93 -8.36
N GLY A 129 -20.67 1.77 -7.18
CA GLY A 129 -21.41 0.56 -6.82
C GLY A 129 -20.53 -0.68 -6.62
N ARG A 130 -19.22 -0.49 -6.34
CA ARG A 130 -18.25 -1.57 -6.13
C ARG A 130 -18.16 -2.05 -4.69
N ASP A 131 -18.96 -1.48 -3.81
CA ASP A 131 -19.09 -1.87 -2.41
C ASP A 131 -20.15 -2.96 -2.16
N VAL A 132 -20.85 -3.37 -3.22
CA VAL A 132 -21.91 -4.38 -3.21
C VAL A 132 -21.70 -5.39 -4.34
N GLY A 133 -22.29 -6.58 -4.20
CA GLY A 133 -22.20 -7.65 -5.20
C GLY A 133 -20.94 -8.50 -5.05
N ASP A 134 -20.49 -9.05 -6.18
CA ASP A 134 -19.35 -9.98 -6.21
C ASP A 134 -18.03 -9.26 -5.88
N PRO A 135 -17.07 -9.96 -5.22
CA PRO A 135 -15.76 -9.38 -4.90
C PRO A 135 -15.07 -8.80 -6.13
N SER A 136 -14.62 -7.55 -6.03
CA SER A 136 -13.98 -6.83 -7.13
C SER A 136 -12.72 -6.10 -6.65
N PRO A 137 -11.73 -5.86 -7.53
CA PRO A 137 -10.50 -5.19 -7.14
C PRO A 137 -10.78 -3.72 -6.81
N ALA A 138 -10.25 -3.23 -5.69
CA ALA A 138 -10.34 -1.82 -5.30
C ALA A 138 -9.50 -0.91 -6.19
N ILE A 139 -8.36 -1.41 -6.71
CA ILE A 139 -7.48 -0.68 -7.61
C ILE A 139 -7.77 -1.12 -9.06
N CYS A 140 -8.80 -0.51 -9.65
CA CYS A 140 -9.34 -0.91 -10.94
C CYS A 140 -9.58 0.27 -11.90
N ASP A 141 -9.76 -0.04 -13.19
CA ASP A 141 -10.26 0.90 -14.19
C ASP A 141 -11.77 1.12 -14.07
N GLU A 142 -12.34 1.88 -15.00
CA GLU A 142 -13.77 2.18 -15.08
C GLU A 142 -14.64 0.93 -15.31
N ASN A 143 -14.10 -0.09 -15.97
CA ASN A 143 -14.79 -1.35 -16.25
C ASN A 143 -14.65 -2.38 -15.10
N GLY A 144 -13.81 -2.08 -14.11
CA GLY A 144 -13.57 -2.96 -12.96
C GLY A 144 -12.42 -3.93 -13.13
N TYR A 145 -11.62 -3.79 -14.19
CA TYR A 145 -10.40 -4.56 -14.35
C TYR A 145 -9.27 -3.94 -13.53
N VAL A 146 -8.42 -4.78 -12.96
CA VAL A 146 -7.24 -4.36 -12.21
C VAL A 146 -6.38 -3.40 -13.04
N LEU A 147 -5.96 -2.27 -12.47
CA LEU A 147 -5.07 -1.34 -13.19
C LEU A 147 -3.75 -2.03 -13.55
N SER A 148 -3.29 -1.82 -14.78
CA SER A 148 -2.02 -2.41 -15.21
C SER A 148 -0.82 -1.74 -14.51
N THR A 149 0.24 -2.50 -14.28
CA THR A 149 1.51 -1.98 -13.75
C THR A 149 2.03 -0.82 -14.60
N LYS A 150 1.86 -0.86 -15.93
CA LYS A 150 2.27 0.22 -16.85
C LYS A 150 1.57 1.55 -16.54
N VAL A 151 0.29 1.53 -16.17
CA VAL A 151 -0.45 2.73 -15.78
C VAL A 151 0.09 3.28 -14.46
N LEU A 152 0.33 2.40 -13.47
CA LEU A 152 0.88 2.80 -12.18
C LEU A 152 2.28 3.39 -12.30
N GLU A 153 3.14 2.79 -13.12
CA GLU A 153 4.50 3.28 -13.37
C GLU A 153 4.48 4.62 -14.08
N LYS A 154 3.62 4.79 -15.10
CA LYS A 154 3.49 6.08 -15.79
C LYS A 154 3.14 7.21 -14.80
N GLU A 155 2.19 6.98 -13.90
CA GLU A 155 1.80 7.97 -12.89
C GLU A 155 2.91 8.22 -11.85
N LEU A 156 3.55 7.15 -11.36
CA LEU A 156 4.68 7.26 -10.43
C LEU A 156 5.83 8.06 -11.04
N HIS A 157 6.26 7.71 -12.26
CA HIS A 157 7.36 8.38 -12.94
C HIS A 157 7.01 9.84 -13.24
N GLY A 158 5.77 10.13 -13.62
CA GLY A 158 5.29 11.50 -13.80
C GLY A 158 5.41 12.34 -12.53
N LEU A 159 5.04 11.79 -11.37
CA LEU A 159 5.21 12.47 -10.08
C LEU A 159 6.69 12.68 -9.74
N LEU A 160 7.52 11.64 -9.91
CA LEU A 160 8.95 11.70 -9.60
C LEU A 160 9.69 12.71 -10.47
N LYS A 161 9.35 12.85 -11.76
CA LYS A 161 9.92 13.88 -12.64
C LYS A 161 9.63 15.30 -12.15
N ILE A 162 8.39 15.56 -11.72
CA ILE A 162 8.04 16.85 -11.11
C ILE A 162 8.87 17.07 -9.83
N LEU A 163 9.16 16.01 -9.07
CA LEU A 163 10.02 16.10 -7.89
C LEU A 163 11.51 16.28 -8.22
N GLN A 164 11.98 15.84 -9.39
CA GLN A 164 13.32 16.15 -9.87
C GLN A 164 13.47 17.64 -10.18
N GLU A 165 12.49 18.23 -10.87
CA GLU A 165 12.46 19.68 -11.15
C GLU A 165 12.42 20.52 -9.87
N LYS A 166 11.91 19.96 -8.77
CA LYS A 166 11.89 20.59 -7.43
C LYS A 166 13.12 20.29 -6.58
N GLY A 167 14.07 19.50 -7.07
CA GLY A 167 15.28 19.11 -6.34
C GLY A 167 15.06 18.12 -5.19
N VAL A 168 13.88 17.50 -5.07
CA VAL A 168 13.59 16.47 -4.04
C VAL A 168 14.17 15.11 -4.45
N VAL A 169 14.17 14.82 -5.75
CA VAL A 169 14.82 13.65 -6.35
C VAL A 169 16.03 14.14 -7.17
N PRO A 170 17.19 13.46 -7.15
CA PRO A 170 18.35 13.90 -7.91
C PRO A 170 18.08 14.02 -9.42
N GLU A 171 18.46 15.16 -10.02
CA GLU A 171 18.21 15.45 -11.45
C GLU A 171 18.95 14.51 -12.41
N GLY A 172 20.13 14.00 -12.02
CA GLY A 172 20.93 13.08 -12.84
C GLY A 172 20.43 11.63 -12.88
N LEU A 173 19.35 11.31 -12.15
CA LEU A 173 18.82 9.96 -12.02
C LEU A 173 17.76 9.69 -13.11
N SER A 174 17.87 8.60 -13.86
CA SER A 174 16.83 8.22 -14.82
C SER A 174 15.68 7.52 -14.09
N VAL A 175 14.60 8.26 -13.85
CA VAL A 175 13.44 7.82 -13.06
C VAL A 175 12.86 6.50 -13.56
N GLU A 176 12.72 6.33 -14.88
CA GLU A 176 12.11 5.15 -15.49
C GLU A 176 12.95 3.88 -15.33
N SER A 177 14.27 4.02 -15.29
CA SER A 177 15.19 2.89 -15.10
C SER A 177 15.40 2.55 -13.63
N GLU A 178 15.22 3.54 -12.75
CA GLU A 178 15.59 3.45 -11.35
C GLU A 178 14.39 3.20 -10.44
N PHE A 179 13.19 3.62 -10.81
CA PHE A 179 12.01 3.42 -9.97
C PHE A 179 11.03 2.44 -10.58
N HIS A 180 10.63 1.44 -9.80
CA HIS A 180 9.55 0.52 -10.13
C HIS A 180 8.53 0.53 -8.99
N VAL A 181 7.25 0.73 -9.30
CA VAL A 181 6.19 0.96 -8.30
C VAL A 181 6.22 -0.04 -7.14
N TYR A 182 6.23 -1.34 -7.41
CA TYR A 182 6.23 -2.34 -6.35
C TYR A 182 7.57 -2.47 -5.61
N ARG A 183 8.71 -2.28 -6.29
CA ARG A 183 10.03 -2.54 -5.69
C ARG A 183 10.51 -1.32 -4.90
N SER A 184 10.41 -0.14 -5.48
CA SER A 184 10.83 1.12 -4.86
C SER A 184 10.03 1.46 -3.60
N LEU A 185 8.71 1.25 -3.59
CA LEU A 185 7.87 1.45 -2.39
C LEU A 185 8.33 0.54 -1.24
N ARG A 186 8.48 -0.76 -1.52
CA ARG A 186 8.91 -1.73 -0.51
C ARG A 186 10.34 -1.48 -0.02
N ARG A 187 11.26 -1.16 -0.93
CA ARG A 187 12.65 -0.83 -0.57
C ARG A 187 12.69 0.42 0.30
N GLY A 188 11.93 1.45 -0.06
CA GLY A 188 11.76 2.67 0.73
C GLY A 188 11.27 2.41 2.14
N ALA A 189 10.16 1.66 2.27
CA ALA A 189 9.61 1.27 3.56
C ALA A 189 10.60 0.44 4.40
N THR A 190 11.35 -0.46 3.77
CA THR A 190 12.37 -1.27 4.44
C THR A 190 13.53 -0.41 4.92
N ALA A 191 14.05 0.49 4.08
CA ALA A 191 15.12 1.42 4.44
C ALA A 191 14.69 2.32 5.61
N ARG A 192 13.46 2.84 5.55
CA ARG A 192 12.89 3.63 6.65
C ARG A 192 12.73 2.83 7.94
N ALA A 193 12.21 1.60 7.88
CA ALA A 193 12.10 0.72 9.04
C ALA A 193 13.47 0.48 9.71
N THR A 194 14.52 0.29 8.90
CA THR A 194 15.90 0.17 9.37
C THR A 194 16.38 1.46 10.04
N ASN A 195 16.16 2.62 9.41
CA ASN A 195 16.55 3.91 9.97
C ASN A 195 15.82 4.24 11.28
N MET A 196 14.56 3.80 11.42
CA MET A 196 13.77 3.91 12.64
C MET A 196 14.07 2.81 13.66
N GLN A 197 15.06 1.94 13.38
CA GLN A 197 15.50 0.85 14.25
C GLN A 197 14.34 -0.04 14.73
N LEU A 198 13.39 -0.33 13.83
CA LEU A 198 12.29 -1.22 14.17
C LEU A 198 12.82 -2.61 14.51
N SER A 199 12.29 -3.19 15.59
CA SER A 199 12.66 -4.55 15.98
C SER A 199 12.35 -5.54 14.86
N GLN A 200 13.18 -6.58 14.73
CA GLN A 200 12.98 -7.64 13.75
C GLN A 200 11.61 -8.32 13.93
N VAL A 201 11.11 -8.40 15.17
CA VAL A 201 9.77 -8.94 15.46
C VAL A 201 8.66 -8.11 14.79
N VAL A 202 8.75 -6.78 14.80
CA VAL A 202 7.78 -5.90 14.12
C VAL A 202 7.89 -6.06 12.60
N ILE A 203 9.12 -6.06 12.07
CA ILE A 203 9.37 -6.22 10.63
C ILE A 203 8.85 -7.57 10.13
N ASP A 204 9.12 -8.66 10.87
CA ASP A 204 8.68 -10.01 10.54
C ASP A 204 7.17 -10.16 10.71
N THR A 205 6.57 -9.54 11.72
CA THR A 205 5.12 -9.54 11.91
C THR A 205 4.40 -8.84 10.75
N ASN A 206 4.95 -7.73 10.27
CA ASN A 206 4.44 -7.04 9.08
C ASN A 206 4.65 -7.90 7.81
N ASN A 207 5.82 -8.50 7.64
CA ASN A 207 6.17 -9.34 6.48
C ASN A 207 5.67 -10.79 6.56
N ARG A 208 4.94 -11.14 7.63
CA ARG A 208 4.59 -12.51 8.04
C ARG A 208 3.90 -13.33 6.95
N TRP A 209 3.18 -12.64 6.08
CA TRP A 209 2.51 -13.20 4.91
C TRP A 209 3.43 -14.07 4.02
N ARG A 210 4.70 -13.68 3.84
CA ARG A 210 5.70 -14.40 3.05
C ARG A 210 5.82 -15.88 3.44
N SER A 211 5.72 -16.17 4.73
CA SER A 211 5.90 -17.51 5.29
C SER A 211 4.63 -18.37 5.29
N MET A 212 3.47 -17.77 5.03
CA MET A 212 2.18 -18.48 4.92
C MET A 212 1.93 -19.03 3.50
N GLN A 213 2.53 -18.45 2.45
CA GLN A 213 2.26 -18.80 1.05
C GLN A 213 3.21 -19.84 0.41
N THR A 214 4.12 -20.46 1.17
CA THR A 214 5.09 -21.40 0.58
C THR A 214 4.41 -22.61 -0.09
N SER A 215 4.96 -23.02 -1.24
CA SER A 215 4.35 -23.88 -2.25
C SER A 215 3.95 -25.30 -1.81
N ARG A 216 4.24 -25.71 -0.56
CA ARG A 216 4.04 -27.07 -0.05
C ARG A 216 3.14 -27.16 1.20
N GLY A 217 2.40 -26.11 1.56
CA GLY A 217 1.43 -26.17 2.67
C GLY A 217 2.04 -26.28 4.08
N LYS A 218 3.38 -26.26 4.21
CA LYS A 218 4.06 -26.13 5.51
C LYS A 218 4.15 -24.65 5.87
N LYS A 219 3.36 -24.22 6.86
CA LYS A 219 3.47 -22.89 7.48
C LYS A 219 4.88 -22.75 8.05
N ASN A 220 5.75 -21.99 7.40
CA ASN A 220 7.14 -21.81 7.86
C ASN A 220 7.23 -20.59 8.80
N LEU A 221 6.34 -20.59 9.79
CA LEU A 221 6.22 -19.52 10.78
C LEU A 221 6.83 -20.00 12.10
N PRO A 222 7.52 -19.13 12.84
CA PRO A 222 7.85 -19.39 14.24
C PRO A 222 6.58 -19.75 15.03
N MET A 223 6.68 -20.68 16.00
CA MET A 223 5.54 -21.12 16.82
C MET A 223 4.80 -19.94 17.47
N SER A 224 5.52 -18.93 17.96
CA SER A 224 4.93 -17.71 18.54
C SER A 224 4.01 -16.95 17.57
N GLN A 225 4.28 -17.02 16.27
CA GLN A 225 3.45 -16.38 15.26
C GLN A 225 2.21 -17.24 14.94
N LEU A 226 2.33 -18.57 14.90
CA LEU A 226 1.20 -19.48 14.58
C LEU A 226 -0.03 -19.31 15.49
N TYR A 227 0.19 -18.94 16.76
CA TYR A 227 -0.87 -18.76 17.77
C TYR A 227 -1.26 -17.31 18.04
N LEU A 228 -0.64 -16.33 17.36
CA LEU A 228 -0.92 -14.92 17.61
C LEU A 228 -2.33 -14.57 17.10
N ASP A 229 -3.25 -14.31 18.04
CA ASP A 229 -4.57 -13.76 17.71
C ASP A 229 -4.40 -12.36 17.10
N ILE A 230 -4.83 -12.29 15.85
CA ILE A 230 -4.75 -11.12 14.99
C ILE A 230 -5.50 -9.92 15.58
N ARG A 231 -6.61 -10.17 16.29
CA ARG A 231 -7.43 -9.11 16.90
C ARG A 231 -6.79 -8.55 18.17
N VAL A 232 -6.11 -9.39 18.94
CA VAL A 232 -5.45 -9.01 20.21
C VAL A 232 -4.08 -8.36 19.94
N ALA A 233 -3.39 -8.73 18.86
CA ALA A 233 -2.06 -8.21 18.52
C ALA A 233 -2.08 -6.93 17.67
N LEU A 234 -3.17 -6.17 17.67
CA LEU A 234 -3.35 -4.97 16.86
C LEU A 234 -2.24 -3.91 17.09
N PRO A 235 -1.81 -3.59 18.33
CA PRO A 235 -0.72 -2.63 18.55
C PRO A 235 0.59 -3.04 17.86
N ALA A 236 0.93 -4.33 17.91
CA ALA A 236 2.13 -4.87 17.27
C ALA A 236 2.06 -4.80 15.73
N ARG A 237 0.85 -4.94 15.16
CA ARG A 237 0.61 -4.81 13.71
C ARG A 237 0.69 -3.37 13.22
N LEU A 238 0.19 -2.44 14.03
CA LEU A 238 0.21 -1.02 13.71
C LEU A 238 1.62 -0.42 13.82
N ALA A 239 2.49 -0.98 14.65
CA ALA A 239 3.84 -0.47 14.93
C ALA A 239 4.69 -0.24 13.66
N PHE A 240 4.60 -1.12 12.66
CA PHE A 240 5.33 -0.93 11.40
C PHE A 240 4.82 0.31 10.64
N SER A 241 3.52 0.34 10.34
CA SER A 241 2.90 1.47 9.63
C SER A 241 3.02 2.79 10.40
N ALA A 242 2.98 2.75 11.73
CA ALA A 242 3.16 3.91 12.60
C ALA A 242 4.53 4.57 12.40
N ALA A 243 5.58 3.79 12.15
CA ALA A 243 6.93 4.32 11.97
C ALA A 243 7.21 4.87 10.57
N MET A 244 6.33 4.59 9.60
CA MET A 244 6.45 5.11 8.24
C MET A 244 6.25 6.62 8.19
#